data_AF-A0AAP2DA71-F1
#
_entry.id   AF-A0AAP2DA71-F1
#
_cell.length_a   1.000
_cell.length_b   1.000
_cell.length_c   1.000
_cell.angle_alpha   90.00
_cell.angle_beta   90.00
_cell.angle_gamma   90.00
#
_symmetry.space_group_name_H-M   'P 1'
#
loop_
_entity.id
_entity.type
_entity.pdbx_description
1 polymer ?
#
loop_
_entity_poly.entity_id
_entity_poly.type
_entity_poly.pdbx_seq_one_letter_code
_entity_poly.pdbx_strand_id
1 'polypeptide(L)'
;MRAGFLATTLCVVFAVACSDDQDGSYWGVDHAGVDAIAKAEGTIDQQNAGPKATYTIESAYLTTLENGTHLLHYRFTSQDSLELLIGKRSADYNYHSDAVSDQNVLLSVSFNNSPMALEGSAVSIQPRSDENRFHTVVNVHTLDKGDFNGTVNKVPLVNRNDLL
;
A
#
# COMPACT_ATOMS: atom_id res chain seq x y z
N MET A 1 56.32 42.39 29.85
CA MET A 1 56.03 40.99 29.48
C MET A 1 54.92 40.47 30.39
N ARG A 2 53.70 40.35 29.85
CA ARG A 2 52.59 39.62 30.45
C ARG A 2 51.85 38.91 29.32
N ALA A 3 51.77 37.60 29.43
CA ALA A 3 51.05 36.70 28.55
C ALA A 3 49.56 36.64 28.94
N GLY A 4 48.71 36.22 28.01
CA GLY A 4 47.31 35.87 28.27
C GLY A 4 46.45 36.01 27.01
N PHE A 5 46.55 35.06 26.08
CA PHE A 5 45.51 34.05 25.79
C PHE A 5 44.29 34.58 25.01
N LEU A 6 44.31 34.31 23.69
CA LEU A 6 43.13 34.29 22.83
C LEU A 6 42.20 33.15 23.28
N ALA A 7 40.90 33.44 23.37
CA ALA A 7 39.86 32.43 23.33
C ALA A 7 38.84 32.84 22.26
N THR A 8 39.02 32.28 21.06
CA THR A 8 38.06 32.35 19.97
C THR A 8 36.94 31.36 20.27
N THR A 9 35.76 31.85 20.68
CA THR A 9 34.59 31.00 20.88
C THR A 9 33.97 30.65 19.52
N LEU A 10 34.17 29.40 19.10
CA LEU A 10 33.53 28.76 17.96
C LEU A 10 32.12 28.29 18.39
N CYS A 11 31.07 29.01 18.01
CA CYS A 11 29.69 28.51 18.13
C CYS A 11 29.43 27.50 17.02
N VAL A 12 29.62 26.22 17.30
CA VAL A 12 29.11 25.12 16.47
C VAL A 12 27.63 24.98 16.77
N VAL A 13 26.77 25.50 15.90
CA VAL A 13 25.34 25.19 15.91
C VAL A 13 25.20 23.78 15.32
N PHE A 14 25.00 22.79 16.17
CA PHE A 14 24.57 21.47 15.75
C PHE A 14 23.16 21.59 15.19
N ALA A 15 23.02 21.47 13.87
CA ALA A 15 21.75 21.12 13.25
C ALA A 15 21.42 19.69 13.70
N VAL A 16 20.39 19.56 14.55
CA VAL A 16 19.77 18.27 14.83
C VAL A 16 19.06 17.84 13.55
N ALA A 17 19.68 16.92 12.82
CA ALA A 17 18.97 16.14 11.81
C ALA A 17 18.01 15.21 12.56
N CYS A 18 16.70 15.46 12.47
CA CYS A 18 15.72 14.44 12.80
C CYS A 18 15.79 13.39 11.69
N SER A 19 16.59 12.34 11.90
CA SER A 19 16.49 11.11 11.13
C SER A 19 15.38 10.25 11.73
N ASP A 20 14.16 10.39 11.23
CA ASP A 20 13.13 9.34 11.36
C ASP A 20 13.03 8.55 10.05
N ASP A 21 14.19 8.09 9.56
CA ASP A 21 14.26 6.95 8.65
C ASP A 21 14.25 5.67 9.50
N GLN A 22 13.14 5.42 10.20
CA GLN A 22 12.78 4.05 10.53
C GLN A 22 11.94 3.51 9.39
N ASP A 23 12.55 3.42 8.21
CA ASP A 23 11.99 2.83 6.99
C ASP A 23 12.01 1.29 7.07
N GLY A 24 11.70 0.76 8.26
CA GLY A 24 11.41 -0.65 8.46
C GLY A 24 9.94 -0.84 8.17
N SER A 25 9.62 -1.44 7.02
CA SER A 25 8.24 -1.79 6.68
C SER A 25 7.58 -2.56 7.82
N TYR A 26 6.43 -2.06 8.29
CA TYR A 26 5.57 -2.70 9.29
C TYR A 26 5.20 -4.15 8.94
N TRP A 27 5.41 -4.56 7.70
CA TRP A 27 5.13 -5.89 7.18
C TRP A 27 6.37 -6.77 7.01
N GLY A 28 7.58 -6.28 7.29
CA GLY A 28 8.82 -7.01 6.99
C GLY A 28 9.03 -7.23 5.49
N VAL A 29 8.65 -6.23 4.68
CA VAL A 29 8.83 -6.18 3.21
C VAL A 29 9.39 -4.80 2.86
N ASP A 30 10.64 -4.74 2.41
CA ASP A 30 11.33 -3.50 2.08
C ASP A 30 10.81 -2.88 0.77
N HIS A 31 11.00 -1.57 0.64
CA HIS A 31 10.73 -0.84 -0.60
C HIS A 31 11.53 -1.42 -1.78
N ALA A 32 10.85 -1.62 -2.90
CA ALA A 32 11.42 -2.07 -4.16
C ALA A 32 11.35 -0.96 -5.22
N GLY A 33 12.25 -1.04 -6.20
CA GLY A 33 12.20 -0.16 -7.37
C GLY A 33 10.94 -0.36 -8.22
N VAL A 34 10.58 0.68 -8.99
CA VAL A 34 9.37 0.69 -9.83
C VAL A 34 9.34 -0.39 -10.91
N ASP A 35 10.49 -0.94 -11.31
CA ASP A 35 10.56 -2.07 -12.24
C ASP A 35 9.91 -3.35 -11.67
N ALA A 36 9.74 -3.42 -10.35
CA ALA A 36 9.05 -4.52 -9.68
C ALA A 36 7.53 -4.52 -9.90
N ILE A 37 6.94 -3.37 -10.21
CA ILE A 37 5.49 -3.17 -10.30
C ILE A 37 4.89 -4.04 -11.42
N ALA A 38 5.60 -4.17 -12.54
CA ALA A 38 5.22 -4.99 -13.68
C ALA A 38 5.46 -6.50 -13.49
N LYS A 39 6.00 -6.93 -12.34
CA LYS A 39 6.26 -8.35 -12.04
C LYS A 39 5.13 -9.00 -11.23
N ALA A 40 4.13 -8.21 -10.81
CA ALA A 40 2.94 -8.72 -10.15
C ALA A 40 2.09 -9.55 -11.11
N GLU A 41 1.47 -10.61 -10.61
CA GLU A 41 0.69 -11.54 -11.44
C GLU A 41 -0.54 -12.05 -10.70
N GLY A 42 -1.61 -12.31 -11.43
CA GLY A 42 -2.86 -12.78 -10.85
C GLY A 42 -4.07 -12.33 -11.65
N THR A 43 -5.24 -12.61 -11.08
CA THR A 43 -6.53 -12.26 -11.69
C THR A 43 -7.53 -11.82 -10.63
N ILE A 44 -8.41 -10.91 -11.02
CA ILE A 44 -9.58 -10.49 -10.24
C ILE A 44 -10.82 -10.68 -11.12
N ASP A 45 -11.78 -11.43 -10.62
CA ASP A 45 -13.07 -11.65 -11.27
C ASP A 45 -14.09 -10.62 -10.77
N GLN A 46 -14.77 -9.94 -11.69
CA GLN A 46 -15.97 -9.17 -11.39
C GLN A 46 -17.22 -10.02 -11.69
N GLN A 47 -18.08 -10.17 -10.69
CA GLN A 47 -19.31 -10.97 -10.76
C GLN A 47 -20.49 -10.18 -10.18
N ASN A 48 -21.71 -10.71 -10.27
CA ASN A 48 -22.91 -10.13 -9.63
C ASN A 48 -23.32 -8.70 -10.08
N ALA A 49 -22.78 -8.19 -11.18
CA ALA A 49 -23.18 -6.93 -11.83
C ALA A 49 -23.46 -7.06 -13.35
N GLY A 50 -23.62 -8.29 -13.84
CA GLY A 50 -23.75 -8.61 -15.26
C GLY A 50 -23.00 -9.88 -15.64
N PRO A 51 -22.61 -10.04 -16.92
CA PRO A 51 -21.70 -11.10 -17.32
C PRO A 51 -20.41 -11.07 -16.50
N LYS A 52 -19.92 -12.24 -16.10
CA LYS A 52 -18.63 -12.36 -15.43
C LYS A 52 -17.53 -11.75 -16.30
N ALA A 53 -16.74 -10.85 -15.73
CA ALA A 53 -15.52 -10.34 -16.32
C ALA A 53 -14.31 -10.85 -15.51
N THR A 54 -13.24 -11.25 -16.18
CA THR A 54 -11.98 -11.64 -15.55
C THR A 54 -10.91 -10.64 -15.94
N TYR A 55 -10.34 -9.95 -14.96
CA TYR A 55 -9.30 -8.97 -15.13
C TYR A 55 -7.93 -9.57 -14.81
N THR A 56 -7.05 -9.63 -15.80
CA THR A 56 -5.66 -10.07 -15.61
C THR A 56 -4.78 -8.90 -15.20
N ILE A 57 -3.97 -9.09 -14.16
CA ILE A 57 -3.02 -8.08 -13.66
C ILE A 57 -1.95 -7.79 -14.71
N GLU A 58 -1.78 -6.52 -15.05
CA GLU A 58 -0.64 -6.01 -15.82
C GLU A 58 0.44 -5.47 -14.89
N SER A 59 0.03 -4.79 -13.82
CA SER A 59 0.95 -4.32 -12.78
C SER A 59 0.24 -4.09 -11.46
N ALA A 60 0.99 -4.13 -10.35
CA ALA A 60 0.45 -3.85 -9.04
C ALA A 60 1.51 -3.27 -8.09
N TYR A 61 1.08 -2.53 -7.08
CA TYR A 61 1.94 -2.06 -6.00
C TYR A 61 1.15 -1.72 -4.74
N LEU A 62 1.84 -1.76 -3.61
CA LEU A 62 1.43 -1.12 -2.36
C LEU A 62 2.34 0.08 -2.14
N THR A 63 1.78 1.25 -1.82
CA THR A 63 2.57 2.44 -1.42
C THR A 63 2.04 3.00 -0.12
N THR A 64 2.95 3.53 0.69
CA THR A 64 2.59 4.30 1.88
C THR A 64 2.20 5.72 1.47
N LEU A 65 1.11 6.19 2.07
CA LEU A 65 0.61 7.55 1.97
C LEU A 65 0.78 8.26 3.33
N GLU A 66 0.25 9.47 3.44
CA GLU A 66 0.27 10.22 4.69
C GLU A 66 -0.62 9.57 5.77
N ASN A 67 -0.35 9.90 7.03
CA ASN A 67 -1.17 9.52 8.19
C ASN A 67 -1.35 8.00 8.39
N GLY A 68 -0.38 7.18 7.96
CA GLY A 68 -0.44 5.73 8.12
C GLY A 68 -1.50 5.05 7.24
N THR A 69 -1.92 5.73 6.17
CA THR A 69 -2.75 5.13 5.12
C THR A 69 -1.88 4.58 4.01
N HIS A 70 -2.39 3.58 3.29
CA HIS A 70 -1.67 2.96 2.19
C HIS A 70 -2.60 2.75 1.00
N LEU A 71 -2.05 2.86 -0.20
CA LEU A 71 -2.75 2.58 -1.45
C LEU A 71 -2.24 1.26 -2.02
N LEU A 72 -3.15 0.31 -2.17
CA LEU A 72 -2.95 -0.89 -2.97
C LEU A 72 -3.58 -0.68 -4.34
N HIS A 73 -2.76 -0.65 -5.37
CA HIS A 73 -3.18 -0.35 -6.73
C HIS A 73 -2.95 -1.56 -7.63
N TYR A 74 -3.98 -1.92 -8.40
CA TYR A 74 -3.93 -2.92 -9.46
C TYR A 74 -4.24 -2.25 -10.81
N ARG A 75 -3.35 -2.42 -11.78
CA ARG A 75 -3.61 -2.13 -13.19
C ARG A 75 -3.88 -3.44 -13.91
N PHE A 76 -4.93 -3.47 -14.71
CA PHE A 76 -5.28 -4.62 -15.52
C PHE A 76 -4.80 -4.45 -16.96
N THR A 77 -4.57 -5.58 -17.64
CA THR A 77 -4.21 -5.60 -19.08
C THR A 77 -5.24 -4.93 -19.98
N SER A 78 -6.50 -4.82 -19.53
CA SER A 78 -7.57 -4.07 -20.20
C SER A 78 -7.40 -2.54 -20.09
N GLN A 79 -6.38 -2.06 -19.36
CA GLN A 79 -6.20 -0.66 -18.98
C GLN A 79 -7.23 -0.14 -17.97
N ASP A 80 -8.01 -1.02 -17.36
CA ASP A 80 -8.81 -0.71 -16.17
C ASP A 80 -7.92 -0.72 -14.92
N SER A 81 -8.38 -0.14 -13.81
CA SER A 81 -7.70 -0.20 -12.51
C SER A 81 -8.65 -0.44 -11.34
N LEU A 82 -8.11 -1.09 -10.30
CA LEU A 82 -8.75 -1.25 -9.00
C LEU A 82 -7.80 -0.73 -7.92
N GLU A 83 -8.29 0.20 -7.11
CA GLU A 83 -7.53 0.87 -6.06
C GLU A 83 -8.21 0.66 -4.71
N LEU A 84 -7.43 0.27 -3.71
CA LEU A 84 -7.89 0.07 -2.34
C LEU A 84 -7.08 0.97 -1.42
N LEU A 85 -7.77 1.84 -0.69
CA LEU A 85 -7.18 2.63 0.38
C LEU A 85 -7.37 1.87 1.70
N ILE A 86 -6.28 1.65 2.43
CA ILE A 86 -6.28 0.86 3.66
C ILE A 86 -5.61 1.59 4.81
N GLY A 87 -6.00 1.25 6.04
CA GLY A 87 -5.34 1.69 7.26
C GLY A 87 -4.94 0.50 8.13
N LYS A 88 -3.68 0.44 8.53
CA LYS A 88 -3.17 -0.59 9.43
C LYS A 88 -3.28 -0.14 10.89
N ARG A 89 -3.91 -0.95 11.73
CA ARG A 89 -4.12 -0.69 13.17
C ARG A 89 -3.71 -1.87 14.06
N SER A 90 -3.59 -3.06 13.49
CA SER A 90 -3.19 -4.28 14.19
C SER A 90 -2.10 -5.06 13.43
N ALA A 91 -1.57 -6.10 14.06
CA ALA A 91 -0.58 -7.00 13.46
C ALA A 91 -1.18 -7.96 12.40
N ASP A 92 -2.51 -8.04 12.29
CA ASP A 92 -3.16 -8.86 11.26
C ASP A 92 -2.87 -8.31 9.84
N TYR A 93 -3.20 -9.14 8.85
CA TYR A 93 -3.04 -8.88 7.43
C TYR A 93 -4.37 -8.74 6.69
N ASN A 94 -5.52 -8.89 7.38
CA ASN A 94 -6.83 -8.67 6.80
C ASN A 94 -7.30 -7.25 7.10
N TYR A 95 -7.94 -6.61 6.14
CA TYR A 95 -8.48 -5.25 6.22
C TYR A 95 -9.94 -5.31 5.83
N HIS A 96 -10.82 -4.86 6.73
CA HIS A 96 -12.27 -5.01 6.57
C HIS A 96 -12.95 -3.65 6.38
N SER A 97 -13.99 -3.58 5.56
CA SER A 97 -14.76 -2.32 5.37
C SER A 97 -15.64 -2.00 6.58
N ASP A 98 -16.03 -3.02 7.33
CA ASP A 98 -16.81 -2.96 8.57
C ASP A 98 -15.94 -3.11 9.83
N ALA A 99 -14.64 -2.83 9.70
CA ALA A 99 -13.67 -2.92 10.79
C ALA A 99 -14.08 -2.08 12.02
N VAL A 100 -13.94 -2.66 13.21
CA VAL A 100 -14.04 -1.92 14.47
C VAL A 100 -12.74 -1.16 14.78
N SER A 101 -12.72 -0.37 15.86
CA SER A 101 -11.70 0.67 16.07
C SER A 101 -10.24 0.17 16.15
N ASP A 102 -10.00 -1.05 16.61
CA ASP A 102 -8.67 -1.67 16.75
C ASP A 102 -8.30 -2.59 15.58
N GLN A 103 -9.20 -2.76 14.61
CA GLN A 103 -8.97 -3.58 13.43
C GLN A 103 -8.40 -2.77 12.27
N ASN A 104 -7.59 -3.44 11.46
CA ASN A 104 -7.20 -2.96 10.15
C ASN A 104 -8.44 -2.69 9.29
N VAL A 105 -8.43 -1.57 8.58
CA VAL A 105 -9.61 -1.05 7.89
C VAL A 105 -9.36 -0.95 6.38
N LEU A 106 -10.35 -1.38 5.60
CA LEU A 106 -10.49 -1.07 4.19
C LEU A 106 -11.30 0.22 4.08
N LEU A 107 -10.63 1.35 3.86
CA LEU A 107 -11.22 2.68 3.92
C LEU A 107 -12.10 2.98 2.70
N SER A 108 -11.63 2.62 1.51
CA SER A 108 -12.37 2.82 0.27
C SER A 108 -11.85 1.91 -0.84
N VAL A 109 -12.69 1.66 -1.84
CA VAL A 109 -12.29 1.02 -3.10
C VAL A 109 -12.80 1.84 -4.28
N SER A 110 -11.96 2.04 -5.30
CA SER A 110 -12.33 2.63 -6.58
C SER A 110 -12.04 1.67 -7.72
N PHE A 111 -12.96 1.59 -8.67
CA PHE A 111 -12.74 0.92 -9.96
C PHE A 111 -12.77 1.98 -11.07
N ASN A 112 -11.69 2.08 -11.85
CA ASN A 112 -11.49 3.12 -12.86
C ASN A 112 -11.70 4.54 -12.32
N ASN A 113 -11.11 4.86 -11.16
CA ASN A 113 -11.26 6.13 -10.44
C ASN A 113 -12.70 6.45 -9.98
N SER A 114 -13.65 5.54 -10.16
CA SER A 114 -15.01 5.67 -9.63
C SER A 114 -15.07 4.97 -8.28
N PRO A 115 -15.38 5.68 -7.19
CA PRO A 115 -15.64 5.06 -5.89
C PRO A 115 -16.75 4.01 -5.99
N MET A 116 -16.67 2.99 -5.12
CA MET A 116 -17.67 1.94 -4.99
C MET A 116 -18.22 1.92 -3.57
N ALA A 117 -19.53 1.73 -3.43
CA ALA A 117 -20.15 1.59 -2.12
C ALA A 117 -19.97 0.16 -1.62
N LEU A 118 -19.25 -0.02 -0.51
CA LEU A 118 -18.87 -1.33 0.01
C LEU A 118 -19.94 -1.94 0.91
N GLU A 119 -20.05 -3.26 0.87
CA GLU A 119 -20.80 -4.10 1.81
C GLU A 119 -19.88 -5.25 2.26
N GLY A 120 -19.66 -5.45 3.56
CA GLY A 120 -18.93 -6.61 4.10
C GLY A 120 -17.66 -7.02 3.35
N SER A 121 -16.82 -6.06 2.94
CA SER A 121 -15.67 -6.30 2.06
C SER A 121 -14.39 -6.52 2.85
N ALA A 122 -13.48 -7.30 2.28
CA ALA A 122 -12.16 -7.52 2.85
C ALA A 122 -11.05 -7.62 1.80
N VAL A 123 -9.85 -7.23 2.19
CA VAL A 123 -8.61 -7.56 1.48
C VAL A 123 -7.60 -8.15 2.46
N SER A 124 -6.93 -9.23 2.08
CA SER A 124 -5.79 -9.78 2.81
C SER A 124 -4.50 -9.36 2.11
N ILE A 125 -3.52 -8.86 2.84
CA ILE A 125 -2.21 -8.42 2.32
C ILE A 125 -1.12 -9.09 3.14
N GLN A 126 -0.72 -10.27 2.69
CA GLN A 126 0.17 -11.16 3.43
C GLN A 126 1.61 -10.95 2.95
N PRO A 127 2.54 -10.56 3.83
CA PRO A 127 3.95 -10.46 3.46
C PRO A 127 4.53 -11.83 3.13
N ARG A 128 5.33 -11.87 2.07
CA ARG A 128 6.24 -12.96 1.68
C ARG A 128 7.66 -12.41 1.80
N SER A 129 8.18 -12.36 3.02
CA SER A 129 9.48 -11.74 3.32
C SER A 129 10.64 -12.42 2.60
N ASP A 130 10.52 -13.70 2.26
CA ASP A 130 11.46 -14.46 1.44
C ASP A 130 11.51 -13.97 -0.02
N GLU A 131 10.41 -13.41 -0.53
CA GLU A 131 10.33 -12.83 -1.87
C GLU A 131 10.47 -11.30 -1.87
N ASN A 132 10.47 -10.68 -0.68
CA ASN A 132 10.33 -9.24 -0.49
C ASN A 132 9.11 -8.66 -1.24
N ARG A 133 7.96 -9.32 -1.12
CA ARG A 133 6.70 -8.99 -1.81
C ARG A 133 5.48 -9.33 -0.95
N PHE A 134 4.29 -8.98 -1.44
CA PHE A 134 3.02 -9.40 -0.87
C PHE A 134 2.29 -10.40 -1.76
N HIS A 135 1.57 -11.29 -1.08
CA HIS A 135 0.46 -12.06 -1.62
C HIS A 135 -0.84 -11.39 -1.16
N THR A 136 -1.71 -11.02 -2.09
CA THR A 136 -2.95 -10.31 -1.78
C THR A 136 -4.16 -11.12 -2.23
N VAL A 137 -5.18 -11.18 -1.37
CA VAL A 137 -6.48 -11.80 -1.68
C VAL A 137 -7.54 -10.71 -1.58
N VAL A 138 -8.23 -10.45 -2.69
CA VAL A 138 -9.28 -9.43 -2.79
C VAL A 138 -10.63 -10.12 -2.71
N ASN A 139 -11.50 -9.64 -1.80
CA ASN A 139 -12.88 -10.07 -1.66
C ASN A 139 -13.76 -8.83 -1.39
N VAL A 140 -14.06 -8.09 -2.45
CA VAL A 140 -14.76 -6.81 -2.37
C VAL A 140 -16.18 -7.00 -2.87
N HIS A 141 -17.17 -6.78 -2.02
CA HIS A 141 -18.58 -6.76 -2.40
C HIS A 141 -19.09 -5.32 -2.42
N THR A 142 -19.83 -4.98 -3.46
CA THR A 142 -20.33 -3.62 -3.66
C THR A 142 -21.84 -3.60 -3.89
N LEU A 143 -22.48 -2.50 -3.53
CA LEU A 143 -23.92 -2.33 -3.71
C LEU A 143 -24.32 -2.13 -5.17
N ASP A 144 -23.41 -1.65 -6.02
CA ASP A 144 -23.72 -1.11 -7.34
C ASP A 144 -22.83 -1.62 -8.48
N LYS A 145 -21.68 -2.25 -8.18
CA LYS A 145 -20.71 -2.69 -9.19
C LYS A 145 -20.38 -4.18 -9.12
N GLY A 146 -21.11 -4.93 -8.29
CA GLY A 146 -20.93 -6.35 -8.10
C GLY A 146 -19.72 -6.67 -7.22
N ASP A 147 -19.22 -7.88 -7.36
CA ASP A 147 -18.19 -8.43 -6.49
C ASP A 147 -16.88 -8.56 -7.25
N PHE A 148 -15.78 -8.12 -6.64
CA PHE A 148 -14.43 -8.25 -7.15
C PHE A 148 -13.65 -9.23 -6.27
N ASN A 149 -13.38 -10.42 -6.83
CA ASN A 149 -12.78 -11.54 -6.10
C ASN A 149 -11.53 -12.02 -6.81
N GLY A 150 -10.40 -12.11 -6.12
CA GLY A 150 -9.17 -12.50 -6.79
C GLY A 150 -7.96 -12.67 -5.90
N THR A 151 -6.87 -13.03 -6.56
CA THR A 151 -5.56 -13.21 -5.92
C THR A 151 -4.50 -12.58 -6.80
N VAL A 152 -3.62 -11.80 -6.18
CA VAL A 152 -2.47 -11.18 -6.85
C VAL A 152 -1.21 -11.50 -6.05
N ASN A 153 -0.19 -11.97 -6.73
CA ASN A 153 1.11 -12.32 -6.17
C ASN A 153 2.16 -11.29 -6.56
N LYS A 154 3.29 -11.34 -5.85
CA LYS A 154 4.48 -10.53 -6.14
C LYS A 154 4.20 -9.02 -6.14
N VAL A 155 3.24 -8.56 -5.34
CA VAL A 155 2.95 -7.12 -5.20
C VAL A 155 4.10 -6.49 -4.41
N PRO A 156 4.87 -5.54 -4.96
CA PRO A 156 5.93 -4.85 -4.23
C PRO A 156 5.38 -3.78 -3.29
N LEU A 157 6.11 -3.51 -2.21
CA LEU A 157 6.06 -2.21 -1.56
C LEU A 157 6.93 -1.23 -2.37
N VAL A 158 6.41 -0.06 -2.72
CA VAL A 158 7.16 0.96 -3.49
C VAL A 158 7.12 2.30 -2.77
N ASN A 159 8.19 3.08 -2.94
CA ASN A 159 8.21 4.43 -2.40
C ASN A 159 7.33 5.34 -3.26
N ARG A 160 6.47 6.14 -2.62
CA ARG A 160 5.57 7.07 -3.31
C ARG A 160 6.32 8.02 -4.24
N ASN A 161 7.51 8.46 -3.85
CA ASN A 161 8.31 9.42 -4.61
C ASN A 161 8.80 8.85 -5.95
N ASP A 162 8.86 7.53 -6.09
CA ASP A 162 9.28 6.89 -7.34
C ASP A 162 8.13 6.75 -8.34
N LEU A 163 6.88 7.01 -7.93
CA LEU A 163 5.68 6.91 -8.77
C LEU A 163 5.30 8.22 -9.50
N LEU A 164 6.01 9.33 -9.22
CA LEU A 164 5.68 10.68 -9.70
C LEU A 164 6.57 11.13 -10.87
#